data_AF-A0A2V3PK03-F1
#
_entry.id   AF-A0A2V3PK03-F1
#
_cell.length_a   1.000
_cell.length_b   1.000
_cell.length_c   1.000
_cell.angle_alpha   90.00
_cell.angle_beta   90.00
_cell.angle_gamma   90.00
#
_symmetry.space_group_name_H-M   'P 1'
#
loop_
_entity.id
_entity.type
_entity.pdbx_description
1 polymer ?
#
loop_
_entity_poly.entity_id
_entity_poly.type
_entity_poly.pdbx_seq_one_letter_code
_entity_poly.pdbx_strand_id
1 'polypeptide(L)'
;MNQETLFIAFSTQKGGVGKTAFTVLLSSYLHYQQGKSIAVIDCDFPQHSIMEMRKRDQELVITDPYYKRMAYHQFKEISKKAYPVVASNPVDAIADAQKLIEDSEGKIDIIFFDLPGTMNSKGVVLVYL
;
A
#
# COMPACT_ATOMS: atom_id res chain seq x y z
N MET A 1 -6.97 -20.62 -13.63
CA MET A 1 -5.56 -20.19 -13.79
C MET A 1 -5.20 -19.36 -12.57
N ASN A 2 -4.23 -19.78 -11.76
CA ASN A 2 -3.72 -18.92 -10.69
C ASN A 2 -2.92 -17.79 -11.34
N GLN A 3 -3.51 -16.60 -11.41
CA GLN A 3 -2.80 -15.41 -11.85
C GLN A 3 -1.75 -15.04 -10.79
N GLU A 4 -0.54 -14.68 -11.22
CA GLU A 4 0.49 -14.17 -10.31
C GLU A 4 0.08 -12.82 -9.70
N THR A 5 0.69 -12.47 -8.57
CA THR A 5 0.50 -11.16 -7.93
C THR A 5 1.07 -10.06 -8.81
N LEU A 6 0.28 -9.03 -9.10
CA LEU A 6 0.72 -7.91 -9.94
C LEU A 6 1.40 -6.83 -9.09
N PHE A 7 2.60 -6.42 -9.46
CA PHE A 7 3.34 -5.33 -8.82
C PHE A 7 3.17 -4.04 -9.61
N ILE A 8 2.70 -2.97 -8.96
CA ILE A 8 2.43 -1.68 -9.61
C ILE A 8 3.09 -0.55 -8.82
N ALA A 9 3.78 0.35 -9.50
CA ALA A 9 4.25 1.61 -8.93
C ALA A 9 3.82 2.76 -9.84
N PHE A 10 3.36 3.86 -9.25
CA PHE A 10 3.24 5.11 -9.99
C PHE A 10 4.58 5.84 -9.91
N SER A 11 5.19 6.12 -11.06
CA SER A 11 6.48 6.79 -11.14
C SER A 11 6.39 8.05 -11.99
N THR A 12 7.06 9.11 -11.52
CA THR A 12 7.12 10.40 -12.21
C THR A 12 8.49 11.03 -11.97
N GLN A 13 8.98 11.83 -12.92
CA GLN A 13 10.29 12.48 -12.81
C GLN A 13 10.35 13.54 -11.69
N LYS A 14 9.20 14.02 -11.20
CA LYS A 14 9.09 15.06 -10.17
C LYS A 14 8.25 14.59 -8.98
N GLY A 15 8.63 15.03 -7.78
CA GLY A 15 7.79 14.94 -6.58
C GLY A 15 6.54 15.81 -6.68
N GLY A 16 5.56 15.59 -5.79
CA GLY A 16 4.39 16.47 -5.64
C GLY A 16 3.26 16.33 -6.67
N VAL A 17 3.37 15.41 -7.64
CA VAL A 17 2.34 15.19 -8.68
C VAL A 17 1.20 14.24 -8.28
N GLY A 18 1.15 13.84 -7.00
CA GLY A 18 0.05 13.03 -6.46
C GLY A 18 0.23 11.51 -6.52
N LYS A 19 1.45 10.98 -6.73
CA LYS A 19 1.73 9.52 -6.75
C LYS A 19 1.10 8.79 -5.57
N THR A 20 1.47 9.19 -4.35
CA THR A 20 0.91 8.65 -3.11
C THR A 20 -0.62 8.72 -3.08
N ALA A 21 -1.21 9.85 -3.50
CA ALA A 21 -2.66 10.01 -3.54
C ALA A 21 -3.31 9.01 -4.51
N PHE A 22 -2.75 8.84 -5.70
CA PHE A 22 -3.20 7.82 -6.66
C PHE A 22 -3.04 6.41 -6.10
N THR A 23 -1.92 6.10 -5.45
CA THR A 23 -1.68 4.81 -4.79
C THR A 23 -2.78 4.51 -3.77
N VAL A 24 -3.08 5.46 -2.87
CA VAL A 24 -4.10 5.29 -1.83
C VAL A 24 -5.50 5.18 -2.41
N LEU A 25 -5.87 6.06 -3.34
CA LEU A 25 -7.21 6.07 -3.94
C LEU A 25 -7.47 4.80 -4.75
N LEU A 26 -6.51 4.37 -5.58
CA LEU A 26 -6.68 3.18 -6.39
C LEU A 26 -6.66 1.90 -5.54
N SER A 27 -5.78 1.83 -4.53
CA SER A 27 -5.76 0.70 -3.58
C SER A 27 -7.09 0.58 -2.84
N SER A 28 -7.62 1.71 -2.35
CA SER A 28 -8.90 1.75 -1.65
C SER A 28 -10.07 1.38 -2.54
N TYR A 29 -10.13 1.92 -3.76
CA TYR A 29 -11.19 1.59 -4.71
C TYR A 29 -11.17 0.10 -5.08
N LEU A 30 -10.00 -0.44 -5.45
CA LEU A 30 -9.90 -1.84 -5.85
C LEU A 30 -10.20 -2.80 -4.69
N HIS A 31 -9.76 -2.47 -3.47
CA HIS A 31 -9.99 -3.31 -2.29
C HIS A 31 -11.42 -3.23 -1.78
N TYR A 32 -11.92 -2.02 -1.51
CA TYR A 32 -13.20 -1.80 -0.84
C TYR A 32 -14.39 -1.84 -1.80
N GLN A 33 -14.23 -1.40 -3.06
CA GLN A 33 -15.32 -1.36 -4.04
C GLN A 33 -15.31 -2.56 -4.99
N GLN A 34 -14.13 -3.00 -5.44
CA GLN A 34 -14.00 -4.08 -6.42
C GLN A 34 -13.66 -5.45 -5.80
N GLY A 35 -13.50 -5.51 -4.48
CA GLY A 35 -13.26 -6.77 -3.78
C GLY A 35 -11.96 -7.47 -4.16
N LYS A 36 -10.95 -6.76 -4.67
CA LYS A 36 -9.60 -7.30 -4.88
C LYS A 36 -8.86 -7.47 -3.56
N SER A 37 -7.86 -8.34 -3.51
CA SER A 37 -6.93 -8.45 -2.40
C SER A 37 -5.72 -7.55 -2.69
N ILE A 38 -5.62 -6.43 -1.98
CA ILE A 38 -4.60 -5.40 -2.22
C ILE A 38 -3.60 -5.36 -1.06
N ALA A 39 -2.36 -4.99 -1.35
CA ALA A 39 -1.40 -4.52 -0.36
C ALA A 39 -0.64 -3.28 -0.86
N VAL A 40 -0.03 -2.53 0.06
CA VAL A 40 0.85 -1.40 -0.26
C VAL A 40 2.18 -1.55 0.45
N ILE A 41 3.27 -1.38 -0.29
CA ILE A 41 4.63 -1.20 0.23
C ILE A 41 4.98 0.28 0.09
N ASP A 42 5.11 0.97 1.22
CA ASP A 42 5.48 2.38 1.28
C ASP A 42 7.01 2.50 1.38
N CYS A 43 7.65 2.80 0.24
CA CYS A 43 9.10 2.85 0.11
C CYS A 43 9.67 4.27 0.21
N ASP A 44 8.83 5.29 0.47
CA ASP A 44 9.27 6.70 0.46
C ASP A 44 9.88 7.10 1.82
N PHE A 45 11.02 6.51 2.17
CA PHE A 45 11.76 6.90 3.37
C PHE A 45 12.46 8.27 3.16
N PRO A 46 12.40 9.20 4.13
CA PRO A 46 11.81 9.10 5.48
C PRO A 46 10.32 9.49 5.59
N GLN A 47 9.66 9.88 4.51
CA GLN A 47 8.32 10.47 4.54
C GLN A 47 7.22 9.48 4.94
N HIS A 48 7.28 8.24 4.45
CA HIS A 48 6.32 7.15 4.70
C HIS A 48 4.87 7.60 4.85
N SER A 49 4.44 8.42 3.91
CA SER A 49 3.20 9.16 4.06
C SER A 49 1.97 8.25 4.17
N ILE A 50 1.98 7.09 3.52
CA ILE A 50 0.88 6.12 3.57
C ILE A 50 0.88 5.36 4.90
N MET A 51 2.05 4.93 5.37
CA MET A 51 2.16 4.30 6.69
C MET A 51 1.71 5.26 7.79
N GLU A 52 2.13 6.51 7.76
CA GLU A 52 1.73 7.51 8.75
C GLU A 52 0.24 7.87 8.66
N MET A 53 -0.35 7.91 7.45
CA MET A 53 -1.80 7.98 7.29
C MET A 53 -2.49 6.77 7.95
N ARG A 54 -1.97 5.56 7.71
CA ARG A 54 -2.56 4.34 8.28
C ARG A 54 -2.52 4.32 9.80
N LYS A 55 -1.42 4.75 10.43
CA LYS A 55 -1.30 4.82 11.89
C LYS A 55 -2.35 5.77 12.47
N ARG A 56 -2.50 6.96 11.88
CA ARG A 56 -3.53 7.94 12.30
C ARG A 56 -4.94 7.37 12.15
N ASP A 57 -5.24 6.71 11.03
CA ASP A 57 -6.54 6.07 10.81
C ASP A 57 -6.82 4.99 11.87
N GLN A 58 -5.83 4.18 12.21
CA GLN A 58 -5.96 3.15 13.26
C GLN A 58 -6.19 3.77 14.64
N GLU A 59 -5.44 4.82 14.99
CA GLU A 59 -5.62 5.55 16.24
C GLU A 59 -7.03 6.14 16.34
N LEU A 60 -7.54 6.77 15.29
CA LEU A 60 -8.91 7.32 15.26
C LEU A 60 -9.96 6.22 15.41
N VAL A 61 -9.82 5.10 14.69
CA VAL A 61 -10.74 3.96 14.80
C VAL A 61 -10.75 3.35 16.21
N ILE A 62 -9.62 3.38 16.92
CA ILE A 62 -9.51 2.84 18.28
C ILE A 62 -10.10 3.82 19.31
N THR A 63 -9.80 5.10 19.18
CA THR A 63 -10.07 6.12 20.20
C THR A 63 -11.44 6.77 20.08
N ASP A 64 -12.01 6.84 18.88
CA ASP A 64 -13.28 7.50 18.62
C ASP A 64 -14.41 6.48 18.32
N PRO A 65 -15.48 6.42 19.14
CA PRO A 65 -16.60 5.51 18.93
C PRO A 65 -17.31 5.68 17.57
N TYR A 66 -17.34 6.90 17.02
CA TYR A 66 -17.93 7.17 15.71
C TYR A 66 -17.14 6.48 14.60
N TYR A 67 -15.82 6.69 14.55
CA TYR A 67 -14.95 6.05 13.55
C TYR A 67 -14.87 4.54 13.75
N LYS A 68 -14.89 4.05 15.00
CA LYS A 68 -14.99 2.62 15.31
C LYS A 68 -16.23 1.98 14.69
N ARG A 69 -17.39 2.64 14.80
CA ARG A 69 -18.66 2.16 14.24
C ARG A 69 -18.63 2.17 12.71
N MET A 70 -18.06 3.21 12.10
CA MET A 70 -17.88 3.27 10.64
C MET A 70 -17.01 2.11 10.14
N ALA A 71 -15.85 1.87 10.76
CA ALA A 71 -14.95 0.78 10.39
C ALA A 71 -15.62 -0.60 10.57
N TYR A 72 -16.35 -0.79 11.68
CA TYR A 72 -17.10 -2.03 11.91
C TYR A 72 -18.11 -2.32 10.80
N HIS A 73 -18.92 -1.33 10.42
CA HIS A 73 -19.91 -1.50 9.35
C HIS A 73 -19.23 -1.79 8.02
N GLN A 74 -18.19 -1.03 7.67
CA GLN A 74 -17.44 -1.24 6.44
C GLN A 74 -16.90 -2.67 6.36
N PHE A 75 -16.20 -3.16 7.40
CA PHE A 75 -15.63 -4.52 7.40
C PHE A 75 -16.70 -5.60 7.35
N LYS A 76 -17.88 -5.36 7.93
CA LYS A 76 -19.01 -6.29 7.90
C LYS A 76 -19.66 -6.35 6.52
N GLU A 77 -19.87 -5.20 5.88
CA GLU A 77 -20.48 -5.10 4.55
C GLU A 77 -19.61 -5.76 3.47
N ILE A 78 -18.31 -5.47 3.47
CA ILE A 78 -17.38 -6.00 2.45
C ILE A 78 -16.83 -7.39 2.81
N SER A 79 -17.03 -7.84 4.05
CA SER A 79 -16.45 -9.08 4.59
C SER A 79 -14.92 -9.17 4.44
N LYS A 80 -14.23 -8.04 4.58
CA LYS A 80 -12.77 -7.91 4.49
C LYS A 80 -12.25 -6.92 5.52
N LYS A 81 -11.02 -7.16 5.98
CA LYS A 81 -10.25 -6.20 6.78
C LYS A 81 -9.64 -5.13 5.86
N ALA A 82 -9.10 -4.07 6.45
CA ALA A 82 -8.29 -3.09 5.70
C ALA A 82 -7.08 -3.78 5.03
N TYR A 83 -6.71 -3.32 3.84
CA TYR A 83 -5.53 -3.83 3.13
C TYR A 83 -4.25 -3.50 3.92
N PRO A 84 -3.24 -4.39 3.99
CA PRO A 84 -1.99 -4.11 4.68
C PRO A 84 -1.20 -2.97 4.02
N VAL A 85 -0.51 -2.20 4.86
CA VAL A 85 0.49 -1.21 4.44
C VAL A 85 1.77 -1.57 5.18
N VAL A 86 2.87 -1.75 4.46
CA VAL A 86 4.19 -2.09 5.00
C VAL A 86 5.14 -0.97 4.67
N ALA A 87 5.81 -0.40 5.68
CA ALA A 87 6.89 0.56 5.45
C ALA A 87 8.16 -0.21 5.06
N SER A 88 8.87 0.27 4.05
CA SER A 88 10.05 -0.38 3.48
C SER A 88 11.02 0.66 2.94
N ASN A 89 12.20 0.23 2.49
CA ASN A 89 13.08 1.05 1.66
C ASN A 89 13.06 0.55 0.22
N PRO A 90 13.40 1.37 -0.79
CA PRO A 90 13.38 0.94 -2.19
C PRO A 90 14.21 -0.32 -2.47
N VAL A 91 15.30 -0.52 -1.74
CA VAL A 91 16.18 -1.70 -1.86
C VAL A 91 15.57 -2.99 -1.32
N ASP A 92 14.71 -2.88 -0.30
CA ASP A 92 14.10 -4.02 0.40
C ASP A 92 12.68 -4.32 -0.09
N ALA A 93 12.10 -3.41 -0.88
CA ALA A 93 10.71 -3.42 -1.30
C ALA A 93 10.22 -4.77 -1.86
N ILE A 94 11.02 -5.40 -2.74
CA ILE A 94 10.65 -6.69 -3.33
C ILE A 94 10.71 -7.82 -2.31
N ALA A 95 11.71 -7.82 -1.42
CA ALA A 95 11.83 -8.82 -0.36
C ALA A 95 10.67 -8.69 0.64
N ASP A 96 10.31 -7.46 1.03
CA ASP A 96 9.16 -7.20 1.91
C ASP A 96 7.83 -7.59 1.25
N ALA A 97 7.68 -7.36 -0.06
CA ALA A 97 6.52 -7.81 -0.81
C ALA A 97 6.41 -9.35 -0.88
N GLN A 98 7.54 -10.04 -1.10
CA GLN A 98 7.59 -11.51 -1.12
C GLN A 98 7.23 -12.09 0.25
N LYS A 99 7.83 -11.55 1.32
CA LYS A 99 7.49 -11.95 2.68
C LYS A 99 6.02 -11.73 3.00
N LEU A 100 5.45 -10.60 2.58
CA LEU A 100 4.02 -10.32 2.77
C LEU A 100 3.13 -11.33 2.04
N ILE A 101 3.53 -11.81 0.86
CA ILE A 101 2.80 -12.85 0.12
C ILE A 101 2.90 -14.19 0.87
N GLU A 102 4.08 -14.56 1.36
CA GLU A 102 4.31 -15.80 2.11
C GLU A 102 3.55 -15.84 3.43
N ASP A 103 3.50 -14.72 4.16
CA ASP A 103 2.82 -14.60 5.45
C ASP A 103 1.28 -14.46 5.31
N SER A 104 0.76 -14.21 4.09
CA SER A 104 -0.66 -14.00 3.85
C SER A 104 -1.43 -15.31 3.77
N GLU A 105 -2.51 -15.44 4.55
CA GLU A 105 -3.42 -16.60 4.54
C GLU A 105 -4.12 -16.81 3.19
N GLY A 106 -4.17 -15.77 2.35
CA GLY A 106 -4.81 -15.79 1.05
C GLY A 106 -4.00 -15.10 -0.04
N LYS A 107 -4.41 -15.31 -1.29
CA LYS A 107 -3.79 -14.68 -2.43
C LYS A 107 -3.91 -13.15 -2.37
N ILE A 108 -2.81 -12.45 -2.62
CA ILE A 108 -2.80 -11.02 -2.92
C ILE A 108 -2.89 -10.86 -4.44
N ASP A 109 -3.83 -10.05 -4.92
CA ASP A 109 -3.99 -9.81 -6.36
C ASP A 109 -3.01 -8.76 -6.86
N ILE A 110 -2.84 -7.67 -6.10
CA ILE A 110 -2.03 -6.52 -6.49
C ILE A 110 -1.28 -5.98 -5.28
N ILE A 111 0.01 -5.71 -5.46
CA ILE A 111 0.84 -4.95 -4.51
C ILE A 111 1.22 -3.63 -5.16
N PHE A 112 0.82 -2.53 -4.54
CA PHE A 112 1.26 -1.20 -4.94
C PHE A 112 2.54 -0.81 -4.19
N PHE A 113 3.44 -0.13 -4.88
CA PHE A 113 4.67 0.42 -4.32
C PHE A 113 4.61 1.94 -4.39
N ASP A 114 4.69 2.61 -3.24
CA ASP A 114 4.88 4.06 -3.19
C ASP A 114 6.38 4.36 -3.18
N LEU A 115 6.90 4.68 -4.36
CA LEU A 115 8.32 4.94 -4.56
C LEU A 115 8.65 6.41 -4.30
N PRO A 116 9.87 6.71 -3.82
CA PRO A 116 10.30 8.08 -3.59
C PRO A 116 10.25 8.92 -4.87
N GLY A 117 10.04 10.22 -4.70
CA GLY A 117 9.82 11.17 -5.80
C GLY A 117 11.00 11.39 -6.75
N THR A 118 12.15 10.78 -6.49
CA THR A 118 13.38 10.92 -7.28
C THR A 118 13.89 9.57 -7.76
N MET A 119 14.12 9.44 -9.07
CA MET A 119 14.69 8.21 -9.66
C MET A 119 16.13 7.93 -9.22
N ASN A 120 16.81 8.92 -8.64
CA ASN A 120 18.19 8.80 -8.18
C ASN A 120 18.31 8.14 -6.79
N SER A 121 17.20 7.76 -6.17
CA SER A 121 17.21 7.02 -4.92
C SER A 121 17.71 5.60 -5.15
N LYS A 122 18.72 5.18 -4.39
CA LYS A 122 19.31 3.84 -4.47
C LYS A 122 18.21 2.78 -4.34
N GLY A 123 18.15 1.85 -5.29
CA GLY A 123 17.15 0.78 -5.33
C GLY A 123 15.93 1.06 -6.22
N VAL A 124 15.74 2.29 -6.73
CA VAL A 124 14.63 2.60 -7.66
C VAL A 124 14.99 2.23 -9.10
N VAL A 125 16.22 2.51 -9.55
CA VAL A 125 16.73 2.13 -10.87
C VAL A 125 18.18 1.66 -10.76
N LEU A 126 18.49 0.53 -11.40
CA LEU A 126 19.87 0.11 -11.67
C LEU A 126 20.31 0.73 -13.00
N VAL A 127 21.24 1.67 -12.96
CA VAL A 127 21.90 2.16 -14.18
C VAL A 127 23.08 1.24 -14.47
N TYR A 128 22.98 0.46 -15.54
CA TYR A 128 24.15 -0.18 -16.13
C TYR A 128 24.86 0.89 -16.97
N LEU A 129 26.06 1.31 -16.54
CA LEU A 129 26.96 2.15 -17.32
C LEU A 129 27.80 1.29 -18.27
#